data_AF-A0A3S0AWU3-F1
#
_entry.id   AF-A0A3S0AWU3-F1
#
_cell.length_a   1.000
_cell.length_b   1.000
_cell.length_c   1.000
_cell.angle_alpha   90.00
_cell.angle_beta   90.00
_cell.angle_gamma   90.00
#
_symmetry.space_group_name_H-M   'P 1'
#
loop_
_entity.id
_entity.type
_entity.pdbx_description
1 polymer ?
#
loop_
_entity_poly.entity_id
_entity_poly.type
_entity_poly.pdbx_seq_one_letter_code
_entity_poly.pdbx_strand_id
1 'polypeptide(L)'
;MTVPHTIESFRTLLTSALVETIHRNSEHLRGEKIYGATLVPDPGNLSPWFGVLDDTDTVGMAPCQRWTPDDFCQPLHTPRLAEVCALTRGLHEEWAGTDEEWHRASLAAFSGALGAGPVRRALGMLGADPILYIFHDTGCGIEPTTFAALNAGRESEPFYRQAVQFLL
;
A
#
# COMPACT_ATOMS: atom_id res chain seq x y z
N MET A 1 28.73 -11.10 1.75
CA MET A 1 27.96 -11.90 0.79
C MET A 1 26.54 -11.38 0.84
N THR A 2 26.12 -10.62 -0.16
CA THR A 2 24.73 -10.19 -0.35
C THR A 2 23.94 -11.41 -0.84
N VAL A 3 22.86 -11.75 -0.15
CA VAL A 3 21.94 -12.81 -0.60
C VAL A 3 21.13 -12.19 -1.74
N PRO A 4 21.08 -12.79 -2.94
CA PRO A 4 20.25 -12.28 -4.02
C PRO A 4 18.78 -12.37 -3.57
N HIS A 5 18.11 -11.23 -3.53
CA HIS A 5 16.69 -11.18 -3.25
C HIS A 5 15.93 -11.44 -4.55
N THR A 6 14.93 -12.32 -4.51
CA THR A 6 13.96 -12.46 -5.60
C THR A 6 12.73 -11.63 -5.30
N ILE A 7 11.94 -11.32 -6.32
CA ILE A 7 10.69 -10.56 -6.14
C ILE A 7 9.70 -11.26 -5.19
N GLU A 8 9.70 -12.59 -5.17
CA GLU A 8 8.87 -13.38 -4.23
C GLU A 8 9.39 -13.30 -2.80
N SER A 9 10.71 -13.34 -2.61
CA SER A 9 11.31 -13.14 -1.28
C SER A 9 11.04 -11.72 -0.77
N PHE A 10 11.08 -10.73 -1.66
CA PHE A 10 10.75 -9.35 -1.36
C PHE A 10 9.31 -9.19 -0.91
N ARG A 11 8.33 -9.77 -1.62
CA ARG A 11 6.92 -9.79 -1.21
C ARG A 11 6.74 -10.31 0.21
N THR A 12 7.43 -11.40 0.56
CA THR A 12 7.37 -11.99 1.90
C THR A 12 7.96 -11.05 2.96
N LEU A 13 9.10 -10.43 2.67
CA LEU A 13 9.74 -9.45 3.54
C LEU A 13 8.84 -8.22 3.74
N LEU A 14 8.24 -7.71 2.67
CA LEU A 14 7.33 -6.56 2.69
C LEU A 14 6.09 -6.88 3.52
N THR A 15 5.49 -8.05 3.33
CA THR A 15 4.36 -8.53 4.14
C THR A 15 4.69 -8.48 5.64
N SER A 16 5.86 -9.02 6.02
CA SER A 16 6.27 -9.03 7.43
C SER A 16 6.57 -7.63 7.96
N ALA A 17 7.16 -6.74 7.15
CA ALA A 17 7.47 -5.37 7.54
C ALA A 17 6.19 -4.53 7.71
N LEU A 18 5.17 -4.74 6.87
CA LEU A 18 3.87 -4.10 7.00
C LEU A 18 3.17 -4.51 8.29
N VAL A 19 3.13 -5.81 8.60
CA VAL A 19 2.55 -6.31 9.87
C VAL A 19 3.25 -5.69 11.07
N GLU A 20 4.59 -5.68 11.08
CA GLU A 20 5.35 -5.03 12.14
C GLU A 20 5.03 -3.53 12.25
N THR A 21 4.92 -2.84 11.11
CA THR A 21 4.62 -1.41 11.07
C THR A 21 3.24 -1.10 11.62
N ILE A 22 2.23 -1.91 11.29
CA ILE A 22 0.88 -1.79 11.85
C ILE A 22 0.92 -2.00 13.37
N HIS A 23 1.56 -3.06 13.85
CA HIS A 23 1.63 -3.34 15.29
C HIS A 23 2.39 -2.27 16.09
N ARG A 24 3.49 -1.73 15.56
CA ARG A 24 4.27 -0.70 16.25
C ARG A 24 3.54 0.64 16.33
N ASN A 25 2.60 0.90 15.44
CA ASN A 25 1.85 2.15 15.40
C ASN A 25 0.43 2.00 15.97
N SER A 26 0.03 0.81 16.46
CA SER A 26 -1.35 0.51 16.82
C SER A 26 -1.94 1.45 17.88
N GLU A 27 -1.14 1.86 18.87
CA GLU A 27 -1.59 2.75 19.96
C GLU A 27 -1.94 4.17 19.48
N HIS A 28 -1.45 4.55 18.29
CA HIS A 28 -1.66 5.86 17.69
C HIS A 28 -2.70 5.84 16.58
N LEU A 29 -3.26 4.67 16.26
CA LEU A 29 -4.22 4.48 15.19
C LEU A 29 -5.63 4.28 15.75
N ARG A 30 -6.60 5.04 15.22
CA ARG A 30 -8.02 4.82 15.46
C ARG A 30 -8.56 3.89 14.39
N GLY A 31 -8.40 2.58 14.59
CA GLY A 31 -8.68 1.61 13.53
C GLY A 31 -10.11 1.67 12.98
N GLU A 32 -11.09 2.01 13.81
CA GLU A 32 -12.49 2.19 13.39
C GLU A 32 -12.72 3.40 12.46
N LYS A 33 -11.74 4.31 12.36
CA LYS A 33 -11.76 5.48 11.48
C LYS A 33 -10.97 5.25 10.19
N ILE A 34 -10.17 4.20 10.12
CA ILE A 34 -9.35 3.92 8.94
C ILE A 34 -10.24 3.40 7.81
N TYR A 35 -10.34 4.15 6.72
CA TYR A 35 -11.11 3.75 5.54
C TYR A 35 -10.23 3.32 4.36
N GLY A 36 -8.95 3.71 4.35
CA GLY A 36 -8.01 3.43 3.27
C GLY A 36 -6.62 3.06 3.79
N ALA A 37 -5.93 2.18 3.07
CA ALA A 37 -4.53 1.89 3.34
C ALA A 37 -3.76 1.61 2.04
N THR A 38 -2.56 2.15 1.93
CA THR A 38 -1.89 2.28 0.63
C THR A 38 -0.37 2.14 0.67
N LEU A 39 0.15 1.65 -0.44
CA LEU A 39 1.56 1.70 -0.81
C LEU A 39 1.75 2.67 -1.97
N VAL A 40 2.87 3.38 -1.98
CA VAL A 40 3.19 4.36 -3.02
C VAL A 40 4.49 3.96 -3.74
N PRO A 41 4.41 3.25 -4.87
CA PRO A 41 5.55 3.02 -5.75
C PRO A 41 6.00 4.33 -6.39
N ASP A 42 7.31 4.46 -6.51
CA ASP A 42 8.02 5.52 -7.24
C ASP A 42 8.79 4.81 -8.38
N PRO A 43 9.10 5.41 -9.55
CA PRO A 43 9.77 4.68 -10.62
C PRO A 43 11.05 3.98 -10.12
N GLY A 44 11.05 2.64 -10.19
CA GLY A 44 12.14 1.79 -9.70
C GLY A 44 12.28 1.67 -8.18
N ASN A 45 11.33 2.16 -7.38
CA ASN A 45 11.41 2.17 -5.93
C ASN A 45 10.05 2.03 -5.23
N LEU A 46 10.06 1.81 -3.92
CA LEU A 46 8.88 1.86 -3.06
C LEU A 46 9.09 2.93 -1.99
N SER A 47 8.08 3.75 -1.75
CA SER A 47 8.12 4.75 -0.67
C SER A 47 8.41 4.08 0.69
N PRO A 48 9.24 4.68 1.55
CA PRO A 48 9.73 4.05 2.78
C PRO A 48 8.71 4.13 3.94
N TRP A 49 7.42 4.06 3.60
CA TRP A 49 6.31 4.22 4.52
C TRP A 49 5.05 3.53 4.02
N PHE A 50 4.14 3.27 4.97
CA PHE A 50 2.84 2.67 4.72
C PHE A 50 1.75 3.69 5.04
N GLY A 51 0.93 4.03 4.05
CA GLY A 51 -0.09 5.07 4.20
C GLY A 51 -1.36 4.53 4.81
N VAL A 52 -1.90 5.23 5.79
CA VAL A 52 -3.19 4.94 6.40
C VAL A 52 -4.05 6.19 6.35
N LEU A 53 -5.30 6.06 5.88
CA LEU A 53 -6.21 7.17 5.71
C LEU A 53 -7.36 7.03 6.70
N ASP A 54 -7.54 8.06 7.54
CA ASP A 54 -8.60 8.12 8.53
C ASP A 54 -9.66 9.18 8.18
N ASP A 55 -10.91 8.93 8.57
CA ASP A 55 -12.03 9.83 8.26
C ASP A 55 -12.16 10.99 9.26
N THR A 56 -11.12 11.29 10.05
CA THR A 56 -11.24 12.25 11.16
C THR A 56 -11.18 13.71 10.72
N ASP A 57 -10.43 14.02 9.65
CA ASP A 57 -10.20 15.39 9.18
C ASP A 57 -10.71 15.65 7.74
N THR A 58 -11.69 14.88 7.28
CA THR A 58 -12.13 14.88 5.88
C THR A 58 -13.30 15.83 5.56
N VAL A 59 -13.75 16.62 6.55
CA VAL A 59 -14.93 17.49 6.44
C VAL A 59 -14.69 18.61 5.42
N GLY A 60 -15.57 18.72 4.43
CA GLY A 60 -15.51 19.77 3.40
C GLY A 60 -14.57 19.49 2.22
N MET A 61 -13.88 18.34 2.23
CA MET A 61 -13.00 17.94 1.14
C MET A 61 -13.74 17.39 -0.08
N ALA A 62 -13.16 17.61 -1.26
CA ALA A 62 -13.58 16.91 -2.46
C ALA A 62 -13.32 15.39 -2.29
N PRO A 63 -14.27 14.51 -2.64
CA PRO A 63 -14.11 13.06 -2.47
C PRO A 63 -12.86 12.48 -3.15
N CYS A 64 -12.41 13.06 -4.27
CA CYS A 64 -11.20 12.61 -4.97
C CYS A 64 -9.90 12.87 -4.17
N GLN A 65 -9.83 13.97 -3.42
CA GLN A 65 -8.65 14.32 -2.63
C GLN A 65 -8.42 13.36 -1.46
N ARG A 66 -9.48 12.71 -0.98
CA ARG A 66 -9.44 11.74 0.13
C ARG A 66 -8.65 10.47 -0.16
N TRP A 67 -8.24 10.22 -1.41
CA TRP A 67 -7.49 9.02 -1.81
C TRP A 67 -6.05 9.34 -2.21
N THR A 68 -5.64 10.61 -2.07
CA THR A 68 -4.26 11.06 -2.29
C THR A 68 -3.50 11.00 -0.97
N PRO A 69 -2.35 10.32 -0.89
CA PRO A 69 -1.64 10.16 0.37
C PRO A 69 -1.01 11.44 0.93
N ASP A 70 -0.46 12.30 0.07
CA ASP A 70 0.37 13.45 0.47
C ASP A 70 -0.31 14.43 1.40
N ASP A 71 -1.62 14.61 1.24
CA ASP A 71 -2.35 15.63 1.97
C ASP A 71 -3.08 15.09 3.22
N PHE A 72 -3.35 13.77 3.28
CA PHE A 72 -4.35 13.22 4.23
C PHE A 72 -4.03 11.84 4.80
N CYS A 73 -2.93 11.19 4.39
CA CYS A 73 -2.53 9.96 5.04
C CYS A 73 -1.70 10.25 6.29
N GLN A 74 -1.83 9.36 7.28
CA GLN A 74 -0.83 9.18 8.31
C GLN A 74 0.23 8.22 7.76
N PRO A 75 1.45 8.70 7.44
CA PRO A 75 2.51 7.83 6.99
C PRO A 75 3.08 7.05 8.18
N LEU A 76 3.02 5.73 8.11
CA LEU A 76 3.55 4.84 9.12
C LEU A 76 4.96 4.39 8.75
N HIS A 77 5.89 4.57 9.68
CA HIS A 77 7.29 4.29 9.48
C HIS A 77 7.80 3.27 10.51
N THR A 78 8.66 2.38 10.03
CA THR A 78 9.56 1.59 10.89
C THR A 78 10.92 1.47 10.19
N PRO A 79 12.03 1.32 10.93
CA PRO A 79 13.34 1.07 10.33
C PRO A 79 13.32 -0.13 9.38
N ARG A 80 12.65 -1.21 9.78
CA ARG A 80 12.52 -2.42 8.96
C ARG A 80 11.73 -2.19 7.67
N LEU A 81 10.65 -1.41 7.71
CA LEU A 81 9.91 -1.07 6.50
C LEU A 81 10.78 -0.27 5.53
N ALA A 82 11.52 0.72 6.03
CA ALA A 82 12.44 1.50 5.19
C ALA A 82 13.53 0.62 4.55
N GLU A 83 14.13 -0.30 5.31
CA GLU A 83 15.11 -1.27 4.80
C GLU A 83 14.52 -2.15 3.70
N VAL A 84 13.33 -2.71 3.91
CA VAL A 84 12.68 -3.57 2.92
C VAL A 84 12.28 -2.77 1.68
N CYS A 85 11.70 -1.58 1.82
CA CYS A 85 11.34 -0.73 0.69
C CYS A 85 12.58 -0.39 -0.17
N ALA A 86 13.73 -0.13 0.46
CA ALA A 86 14.98 0.15 -0.24
C ALA A 86 15.50 -1.03 -1.09
N LEU A 87 15.14 -2.28 -0.76
CA LEU A 87 15.49 -3.46 -1.58
C LEU A 87 14.87 -3.37 -2.99
N THR A 88 13.74 -2.69 -3.14
CA THR A 88 13.05 -2.50 -4.43
C THR A 88 13.98 -1.89 -5.47
N ARG A 89 14.81 -0.92 -5.08
CA ARG A 89 15.77 -0.28 -5.98
C ARG A 89 16.84 -1.25 -6.46
N GLY A 90 17.45 -2.02 -5.55
CA GLY A 90 18.44 -3.03 -5.93
C GLY A 90 17.85 -4.10 -6.85
N LEU A 91 16.61 -4.54 -6.58
CA LEU A 91 15.88 -5.48 -7.44
C LEU A 91 15.60 -4.92 -8.83
N HIS A 92 15.28 -3.62 -8.92
CA HIS A 92 15.07 -2.94 -10.20
C HIS A 92 16.38 -2.83 -11.00
N GLU A 93 17.48 -2.44 -10.34
CA GLU A 93 18.80 -2.32 -10.96
C GLU A 93 19.34 -3.67 -11.46
N GLU A 94 19.00 -4.77 -10.80
CA GLU A 94 19.36 -6.13 -11.19
C GLU A 94 18.35 -6.79 -12.17
N TRP A 95 17.28 -6.09 -12.54
CA TRP A 95 16.24 -6.63 -13.41
C TRP A 95 16.72 -6.78 -14.85
N ALA A 96 16.65 -8.00 -15.41
CA ALA A 96 17.10 -8.29 -16.76
C ALA A 96 16.03 -8.08 -17.86
N GLY A 97 14.77 -7.84 -17.46
CA GLY A 97 13.64 -7.63 -18.37
C GLY A 97 13.40 -6.14 -18.69
N THR A 98 12.27 -5.83 -19.32
CA THR A 98 11.89 -4.43 -19.60
C THR A 98 11.31 -3.73 -18.38
N ASP A 99 11.23 -2.40 -18.42
CA ASP A 99 10.59 -1.59 -17.37
C ASP A 99 9.11 -1.94 -17.20
N GLU A 100 8.41 -2.30 -18.28
CA GLU A 100 7.01 -2.77 -18.20
C GLU A 100 6.89 -4.14 -17.54
N GLU A 101 7.85 -5.03 -17.77
CA GLU A 101 7.91 -6.33 -17.07
C GLU A 101 8.20 -6.14 -15.58
N TRP A 102 9.14 -5.25 -15.25
CA TRP A 102 9.40 -4.86 -13.87
C TRP A 102 8.16 -4.25 -13.21
N HIS A 103 7.50 -3.30 -13.87
CA HIS A 103 6.32 -2.63 -13.35
C HIS A 103 5.22 -3.64 -13.02
N ARG A 104 4.91 -4.58 -13.93
CA ARG A 104 3.94 -5.64 -13.67
C ARG A 104 4.36 -6.56 -12.52
N ALA A 105 5.62 -6.97 -12.49
CA ALA A 105 6.13 -7.88 -11.48
C ALA A 105 6.12 -7.23 -10.08
N SER A 106 6.57 -5.97 -9.98
CA SER A 106 6.60 -5.20 -8.74
C SER A 106 5.20 -4.89 -8.23
N LEU A 107 4.26 -4.48 -9.09
CA LEU A 107 2.85 -4.31 -8.72
C LEU A 107 2.22 -5.59 -8.17
N ALA A 108 2.49 -6.74 -8.79
CA ALA A 108 2.03 -8.03 -8.29
C ALA A 108 2.62 -8.35 -6.89
N ALA A 109 3.89 -8.01 -6.65
CA ALA A 109 4.53 -8.20 -5.35
C ALA A 109 3.97 -7.24 -4.28
N PHE A 110 3.79 -5.97 -4.61
CA PHE A 110 3.23 -4.96 -3.71
C PHE A 110 1.78 -5.30 -3.34
N SER A 111 0.93 -5.57 -4.32
CA SER A 111 -0.47 -5.97 -4.09
C SER A 111 -0.55 -7.30 -3.34
N GLY A 112 0.32 -8.26 -3.69
CA GLY A 112 0.41 -9.55 -3.02
C GLY A 112 0.88 -9.47 -1.57
N ALA A 113 1.67 -8.46 -1.20
CA ALA A 113 2.09 -8.19 0.17
C ALA A 113 1.02 -7.42 0.95
N LEU A 114 0.47 -6.36 0.37
CA LEU A 114 -0.57 -5.51 0.97
C LEU A 114 -1.86 -6.31 1.23
N GLY A 115 -2.29 -7.11 0.26
CA GLY A 115 -3.49 -7.94 0.35
C GLY A 115 -3.32 -9.22 1.16
N ALA A 116 -2.13 -9.51 1.71
CA ALA A 116 -1.83 -10.75 2.41
C ALA A 116 -2.68 -10.91 3.68
N GLY A 117 -3.09 -12.15 3.97
CA GLY A 117 -3.89 -12.48 5.15
C GLY A 117 -3.33 -11.96 6.49
N PRO A 118 -2.02 -12.03 6.75
CA PRO A 118 -1.42 -11.43 7.94
C PRO A 118 -1.58 -9.91 8.05
N VAL A 119 -1.47 -9.17 6.94
CA VAL A 119 -1.65 -7.72 6.91
C VAL A 119 -3.11 -7.36 7.20
N ARG A 120 -4.06 -8.04 6.54
CA ARG A 120 -5.49 -7.87 6.82
C ARG A 120 -5.85 -8.18 8.26
N ARG A 121 -5.26 -9.23 8.83
CA ARG A 121 -5.47 -9.57 10.24
C ARG A 121 -4.91 -8.49 11.17
N ALA A 122 -3.72 -7.96 10.88
CA ALA A 122 -3.13 -6.88 11.66
C ALA A 122 -4.02 -5.62 11.66
N LEU A 123 -4.52 -5.21 10.50
CA LEU A 123 -5.50 -4.12 10.40
C LEU A 123 -6.80 -4.44 11.15
N GLY A 124 -7.33 -5.65 10.98
CA GLY A 124 -8.55 -6.10 11.66
C GLY A 124 -8.43 -6.11 13.19
N MET A 125 -7.25 -6.38 13.75
CA MET A 125 -7.01 -6.28 15.20
C MET A 125 -7.09 -4.84 15.73
N LEU A 126 -6.94 -3.84 14.85
CA LEU A 126 -7.19 -2.44 15.18
C LEU A 126 -8.69 -2.07 15.08
N GLY A 127 -9.54 -2.98 14.59
CA GLY A 127 -10.92 -2.69 14.23
C GLY A 127 -11.06 -2.05 12.83
N ALA A 128 -10.00 -2.08 12.02
CA ALA A 128 -10.00 -1.51 10.67
C ALA A 128 -10.31 -2.58 9.61
N ASP A 129 -11.09 -2.21 8.61
CA ASP A 129 -11.25 -2.97 7.36
C ASP A 129 -11.16 -2.02 6.15
N PRO A 130 -9.97 -1.46 5.87
CA PRO A 130 -9.82 -0.39 4.89
C PRO A 130 -9.82 -0.89 3.46
N ILE A 131 -10.21 -0.03 2.53
CA ILE A 131 -9.97 -0.24 1.10
C ILE A 131 -8.45 -0.22 0.88
N LEU A 132 -7.92 -1.33 0.35
CA LEU A 132 -6.50 -1.49 0.07
C LEU A 132 -6.19 -1.08 -1.36
N TYR A 133 -5.18 -0.25 -1.56
CA TYR A 133 -4.84 0.20 -2.91
C TYR A 133 -3.35 0.49 -3.06
N ILE A 134 -2.90 0.60 -4.31
CA ILE A 134 -1.58 1.11 -4.66
C ILE A 134 -1.83 2.49 -5.27
N PHE A 135 -1.21 3.52 -4.72
CA PHE A 135 -1.28 4.87 -5.26
C PHE A 135 -0.15 5.09 -6.26
N HIS A 136 -0.49 5.53 -7.47
CA HIS A 136 0.49 5.85 -8.50
C HIS A 136 0.66 7.37 -8.58
N ASP A 137 1.75 7.84 -7.98
CA ASP A 137 2.01 9.27 -7.75
C ASP A 137 2.08 10.08 -9.05
N THR A 138 2.80 9.58 -10.06
CA THR A 138 2.91 10.24 -11.39
C THR A 138 1.55 10.41 -12.08
N GLY A 139 0.62 9.47 -11.85
CA GLY A 139 -0.74 9.55 -12.40
C GLY A 139 -1.71 10.34 -11.53
N CYS A 140 -1.33 10.65 -10.29
CA CYS A 140 -2.20 11.20 -9.25
C CYS A 140 -3.49 10.39 -9.06
N GLY A 141 -3.37 9.07 -8.94
CA GLY A 141 -4.54 8.20 -8.80
C GLY A 141 -4.23 6.77 -8.37
N ILE A 142 -5.28 5.98 -8.22
CA ILE A 142 -5.20 4.58 -7.80
C ILE A 142 -4.86 3.70 -9.00
N GLU A 143 -3.89 2.81 -8.80
CA GLU A 143 -3.51 1.79 -9.78
C GLU A 143 -4.69 0.81 -10.02
N PRO A 144 -5.22 0.71 -11.24
CA PRO A 144 -6.50 0.02 -11.50
C PRO A 144 -6.39 -1.50 -11.55
N THR A 145 -5.25 -2.07 -11.96
CA THR A 145 -5.11 -3.50 -12.26
C THR A 145 -5.13 -4.38 -11.03
N THR A 146 -4.70 -3.87 -9.88
CA THR A 146 -4.70 -4.61 -8.60
C THR A 146 -5.90 -4.28 -7.72
N PHE A 147 -6.57 -3.15 -7.94
CA PHE A 147 -7.58 -2.60 -7.03
C PHE A 147 -8.77 -3.55 -6.78
N ALA A 148 -9.35 -4.10 -7.84
CA ALA A 148 -10.50 -5.01 -7.71
C ALA A 148 -10.14 -6.30 -6.96
N ALA A 149 -8.96 -6.87 -7.22
CA ALA A 149 -8.49 -8.07 -6.54
C ALA A 149 -8.18 -7.81 -5.05
N LEU A 150 -7.63 -6.63 -4.74
CA LEU A 150 -7.39 -6.18 -3.37
C LEU A 150 -8.68 -5.94 -2.56
N ASN A 151 -9.82 -5.72 -3.22
CA ASN A 151 -11.07 -5.36 -2.55
C ASN A 151 -12.25 -6.20 -3.02
N ALA A 152 -11.99 -7.45 -3.41
CA ALA A 152 -13.01 -8.35 -3.94
C ALA A 152 -14.20 -8.51 -2.97
N GLY A 153 -15.42 -8.36 -3.49
CA GLY A 153 -16.66 -8.47 -2.71
C GLY A 153 -17.10 -7.18 -2.02
N ARG A 154 -16.34 -6.09 -2.18
CA ARG A 154 -16.60 -4.79 -1.53
C ARG A 154 -17.26 -3.77 -2.46
N GLU A 155 -17.69 -4.18 -3.66
CA GLU A 155 -18.16 -3.30 -4.73
C GLU A 155 -19.41 -2.47 -4.36
N SER A 156 -20.15 -2.94 -3.36
CA SER A 156 -21.31 -2.24 -2.82
C SER A 156 -20.99 -1.19 -1.77
N GLU A 157 -19.77 -1.18 -1.21
CA GLU A 157 -19.39 -0.32 -0.10
C GLU A 157 -19.20 1.14 -0.53
N PRO A 158 -19.57 2.12 0.31
CA PRO A 158 -19.43 3.54 -0.01
C PRO A 158 -17.99 3.94 -0.34
N PHE A 159 -17.01 3.50 0.46
CA PHE A 159 -15.60 3.84 0.23
C PHE A 159 -15.03 3.16 -1.01
N TYR A 160 -15.42 1.93 -1.33
CA TYR A 160 -15.05 1.30 -2.59
C TYR A 160 -15.54 2.14 -3.78
N ARG A 161 -16.82 2.53 -3.77
CA ARG A 161 -17.40 3.34 -4.87
C ARG A 161 -16.75 4.71 -5.01
N GLN A 162 -16.31 5.31 -3.91
CA GLN A 162 -15.54 6.55 -3.95
C GLN A 162 -14.15 6.32 -4.56
N ALA A 163 -13.42 5.30 -4.10
CA ALA A 163 -12.10 4.97 -4.63
C ALA A 163 -12.12 4.64 -6.12
N VAL A 164 -13.16 3.97 -6.62
CA VAL A 164 -13.32 3.66 -8.05
C VAL A 164 -13.33 4.92 -8.93
N GLN A 165 -13.84 6.05 -8.41
CA GLN A 165 -13.83 7.33 -9.14
C GLN A 165 -12.43 7.91 -9.30
N PHE A 166 -11.43 7.30 -8.66
CA PHE A 166 -10.04 7.75 -8.62
C PHE A 166 -9.04 6.74 -9.19
N LEU A 167 -9.55 5.72 -9.90
CA LEU A 167 -8.70 4.83 -10.70
C LEU A 167 -8.13 5.56 -11.92
N LEU A 168 -6.89 5.25 -12.29
CA LEU A 168 -6.23 5.73 -13.50
C LEU A 168 -6.73 5.04 -14.79
#